data_AF-A0A9X1C780-F1
#
_entry.id   AF-A0A9X1C780-F1
#
_cell.length_a   1.000
_cell.length_b   1.000
_cell.length_c   1.000
_cell.angle_alpha   90.00
_cell.angle_beta   90.00
_cell.angle_gamma   90.00
#
_symmetry.space_group_name_H-M   'P 1'
#
loop_
_entity.id
_entity.type
_entity.pdbx_description
1 polymer ?
#
loop_
_entity_poly.entity_id
_entity_poly.type
_entity_poly.pdbx_seq_one_letter_code
_entity_poly.pdbx_strand_id
1 'polypeptide(L)'
;MDQVKAGAKFINLIGFDDYVRPMILPAQNTTGIVIRTCINNGGRLFTGTVAPVYATLKTSPVVCAVQGQVPFEILIPAGQGLWYGPGNSDSSLYVTYDVLP
;
A
#
# COMPACT_ATOMS: atom_id res chain seq x y z
N MET A 1 -2.54 25.92 3.08
CA MET A 1 -2.48 24.47 2.81
C MET A 1 -1.01 24.12 2.81
N ASP A 2 -0.58 23.21 3.68
CA ASP A 2 0.84 22.84 3.73
C ASP A 2 1.24 22.12 2.45
N GLN A 3 2.47 22.34 2.01
CA GLN A 3 2.97 21.74 0.78
C GLN A 3 3.07 20.21 0.94
N VAL A 4 2.26 19.47 0.20
CA VAL A 4 2.37 18.01 0.11
C VAL A 4 3.60 17.66 -0.74
N LYS A 5 4.48 16.83 -0.20
CA LYS A 5 5.67 16.34 -0.90
C LYS A 5 5.47 14.88 -1.28
N ALA A 6 5.78 14.53 -2.52
CA ALA A 6 5.87 13.13 -2.93
C ALA A 6 7.04 12.45 -2.18
N GLY A 7 6.88 11.17 -1.89
CA GLY A 7 7.96 10.35 -1.34
C GLY A 7 9.07 10.12 -2.36
N ALA A 8 10.28 9.84 -1.88
CA ALA A 8 11.46 9.57 -2.70
C ALA A 8 11.39 8.25 -3.48
N LYS A 9 10.51 7.32 -3.07
CA LYS A 9 10.28 6.03 -3.73
C LYS A 9 8.84 5.94 -4.23
N PHE A 10 8.62 5.14 -5.26
CA PHE A 10 7.29 4.96 -5.85
C PHE A 10 6.99 3.49 -6.16
N ILE A 11 5.70 3.16 -6.14
CA ILE A 11 5.14 1.88 -6.62
C ILE A 11 4.01 2.20 -7.58
N ASN A 12 4.10 1.66 -8.80
CA ASN A 12 3.06 1.74 -9.81
C ASN A 12 2.69 0.33 -10.22
N LEU A 13 1.45 -0.08 -9.96
CA LEU A 13 0.96 -1.42 -10.25
C LEU A 13 -0.34 -1.36 -11.03
N ILE A 14 -0.43 -2.22 -12.04
CA ILE A 14 -1.66 -2.56 -12.74
C ILE A 14 -2.18 -3.88 -12.16
N GLY A 15 -3.49 -4.01 -12.15
CA GLY A 15 -4.23 -5.13 -11.58
C GLY A 15 -3.92 -6.46 -12.24
N PHE A 16 -4.37 -7.51 -11.58
CA PHE A 16 -4.21 -8.90 -11.97
C PHE A 16 -5.31 -9.69 -11.25
N ASP A 17 -5.68 -10.85 -11.76
CA ASP A 17 -6.79 -11.61 -11.20
C ASP A 17 -6.37 -12.36 -9.93
N ASP A 18 -7.19 -12.29 -8.87
CA ASP A 18 -7.21 -13.12 -7.65
C ASP A 18 -5.94 -13.24 -6.78
N TYR A 19 -4.84 -12.57 -7.10
CA TYR A 19 -3.63 -12.62 -6.26
C TYR A 19 -3.50 -11.42 -5.31
N VAL A 20 -2.71 -11.61 -4.26
CA VAL A 20 -2.14 -10.51 -3.47
C VAL A 20 -0.64 -10.50 -3.73
N ARG A 21 -0.10 -9.36 -4.18
CA ARG A 21 1.35 -9.22 -4.41
C ARG A 21 2.04 -8.46 -3.28
N PRO A 22 3.18 -8.97 -2.79
CA PRO A 22 4.02 -8.19 -1.89
C PRO A 22 4.64 -7.02 -2.65
N MET A 23 4.64 -5.85 -2.03
CA MET A 23 5.35 -4.66 -2.51
C MET A 23 6.55 -4.37 -1.61
N ILE A 24 6.35 -4.52 -0.30
CA ILE A 24 7.39 -4.43 0.72
C ILE A 24 7.13 -5.57 1.69
N LEU A 25 8.11 -6.45 1.87
CA LEU A 25 8.02 -7.52 2.86
C LEU A 25 8.30 -6.96 4.27
N PRO A 26 7.73 -7.57 5.33
CA PRO A 26 8.01 -7.20 6.72
C PRO A 26 9.50 -7.04 7.03
N ALA A 27 10.34 -7.97 6.56
CA ALA A 27 11.78 -7.96 6.77
C ALA A 27 12.52 -6.84 6.03
N GLN A 28 11.90 -6.24 5.00
CA GLN A 28 12.47 -5.10 4.26
C GLN A 28 12.13 -3.75 4.92
N ASN A 29 11.08 -3.72 5.74
CA ASN A 29 10.69 -2.52 6.49
C ASN A 29 11.34 -2.53 7.88
N THR A 30 12.63 -2.24 7.94
CA THR A 30 13.41 -2.34 9.19
C THR A 30 13.30 -1.13 10.11
N THR A 31 12.99 0.05 9.56
CA THR A 31 12.96 1.34 10.30
C THR A 31 11.57 1.99 10.30
N GLY A 32 10.64 1.49 9.50
CA GLY A 32 9.35 2.12 9.24
C GLY A 32 9.34 2.81 7.88
N ILE A 33 8.14 2.93 7.31
CA ILE A 33 7.91 3.64 6.05
C ILE A 33 6.77 4.63 6.20
N VAL A 34 6.83 5.75 5.51
CA VAL A 34 5.76 6.75 5.48
C VAL A 34 5.18 6.76 4.07
N ILE A 35 3.91 6.38 3.95
CA ILE A 35 3.14 6.58 2.72
C ILE A 35 2.81 8.06 2.62
N ARG A 36 3.37 8.73 1.61
CA ARG A 36 3.16 10.17 1.35
C ARG A 36 1.94 10.42 0.50
N THR A 37 1.81 9.63 -0.56
CA THR A 37 0.64 9.67 -1.45
C THR A 37 0.24 8.26 -1.83
N CYS A 38 -1.05 8.05 -2.03
CA CYS A 38 -1.61 6.82 -2.54
C CYS A 38 -2.85 7.18 -3.34
N ILE A 39 -2.93 6.68 -4.57
CA ILE A 39 -4.14 6.71 -5.41
C ILE A 39 -4.42 5.27 -5.78
N ASN A 40 -5.58 4.78 -5.38
CA ASN A 40 -6.05 3.43 -5.64
C ASN A 40 -7.32 3.48 -6.47
N ASN A 41 -7.34 2.74 -7.57
CA ASN A 41 -8.48 2.55 -8.44
C ASN A 41 -8.74 1.05 -8.58
N GLY A 42 -9.57 0.50 -7.70
CA GLY A 42 -9.85 -0.93 -7.56
C GLY A 42 -8.90 -1.64 -6.58
N GLY A 43 -9.42 -2.60 -5.80
CA GLY A 43 -8.62 -3.42 -4.89
C GLY A 43 -8.32 -2.79 -3.52
N ARG A 44 -7.30 -3.29 -2.83
CA ARG A 44 -6.92 -2.86 -1.47
C ARG A 44 -5.40 -2.87 -1.30
N LEU A 45 -4.89 -1.79 -0.71
CA LEU A 45 -3.53 -1.71 -0.21
C LEU A 45 -3.51 -2.14 1.27
N PHE A 46 -2.98 -3.32 1.55
CA PHE A 46 -2.93 -3.90 2.88
C PHE A 46 -1.62 -3.62 3.60
N THR A 47 -1.66 -3.70 4.93
CA THR A 47 -0.48 -3.72 5.80
C THR A 47 -0.67 -4.70 6.97
N GLY A 48 0.43 -5.02 7.67
CA GLY A 48 0.47 -6.03 8.72
C GLY A 48 1.79 -6.82 8.74
N THR A 49 1.90 -7.82 9.61
CA THR A 49 3.09 -8.69 9.73
C THR A 49 3.02 -9.93 8.85
N VAL A 50 1.83 -10.26 8.33
CA VAL A 50 1.53 -11.43 7.51
C VAL A 50 0.77 -11.00 6.27
N ALA A 51 1.08 -11.61 5.13
CA ALA A 51 0.37 -11.34 3.88
C ALA A 51 -1.13 -11.72 3.99
N PRO A 52 -2.05 -10.91 3.46
CA PRO A 52 -3.45 -11.30 3.36
C PRO A 52 -3.60 -12.46 2.37
N VAL A 53 -4.52 -13.38 2.69
CA VAL A 53 -4.73 -14.59 1.87
C VAL A 53 -5.46 -14.28 0.56
N TYR A 54 -6.36 -13.28 0.56
CA TYR A 54 -7.16 -12.89 -0.59
C TYR A 54 -7.29 -11.37 -0.70
N ALA A 55 -7.43 -10.86 -1.92
CA ALA A 55 -7.63 -9.42 -2.20
C ALA A 55 -8.96 -8.86 -1.61
N THR A 56 -9.92 -9.74 -1.34
CA THR A 56 -11.23 -9.40 -0.77
C THR A 56 -11.29 -9.48 0.76
N LEU A 57 -10.19 -9.87 1.42
CA LEU A 57 -10.15 -10.10 2.86
C LEU A 57 -10.43 -8.80 3.63
N LYS A 58 -11.46 -8.82 4.49
CA LYS A 58 -11.90 -7.65 5.28
C LYS A 58 -11.31 -7.59 6.69
N THR A 59 -10.60 -8.63 7.10
CA THR A 59 -10.03 -8.75 8.45
C THR A 59 -8.59 -8.25 8.55
N SER A 60 -7.94 -7.98 7.42
CA SER A 60 -6.60 -7.42 7.37
C SER A 60 -6.63 -5.89 7.39
N PRO A 61 -5.68 -5.22 8.07
CA PRO A 61 -5.54 -3.77 8.02
C PRO A 61 -5.34 -3.26 6.59
N VAL A 62 -6.02 -2.17 6.24
CA VAL A 62 -5.98 -1.54 4.92
C VAL A 62 -5.54 -0.09 5.05
N VAL A 63 -4.55 0.31 4.26
CA VAL A 63 -4.05 1.68 4.14
C VAL A 63 -4.90 2.49 3.17
N CYS A 64 -5.32 1.88 2.06
CA CYS A 64 -6.17 2.51 1.05
C CYS A 64 -7.07 1.46 0.37
N ALA A 65 -8.36 1.76 0.16
CA ALA A 65 -9.37 0.80 -0.30
C ALA A 65 -10.08 1.25 -1.59
N VAL A 66 -10.53 0.26 -2.35
CA VAL A 66 -11.35 0.28 -3.58
C VAL A 66 -11.09 1.50 -4.46
N GLN A 67 -11.82 2.59 -4.29
CA GLN A 67 -11.47 3.86 -4.91
C GLN A 67 -11.14 4.82 -3.80
N GLY A 68 -9.87 5.20 -3.70
CA GLY A 68 -9.41 5.91 -2.54
C GLY A 68 -8.09 6.61 -2.76
N GLN A 69 -7.91 7.64 -1.98
CA GLN A 69 -6.63 8.28 -1.75
C GLN A 69 -6.40 8.36 -0.25
N VAL A 70 -5.14 8.39 0.16
CA VAL A 70 -4.80 8.72 1.55
C VAL A 70 -4.80 10.25 1.67
N PRO A 71 -5.69 10.85 2.49
CA PRO A 71 -5.78 12.30 2.60
C PRO A 71 -4.67 12.91 3.49
N PHE A 72 -3.96 12.06 4.22
CA PHE A 72 -2.83 12.39 5.06
C PHE A 72 -1.77 11.30 4.96
N GLU A 73 -0.55 11.63 5.37
CA GLU A 73 0.56 10.68 5.40
C GLU A 73 0.30 9.57 6.43
N ILE A 74 0.67 8.34 6.08
CA ILE A 74 0.45 7.18 6.95
C ILE A 74 1.79 6.53 7.27
N LEU A 75 2.12 6.46 8.56
CA LEU A 75 3.24 5.68 9.06
C LEU A 75 2.87 4.20 9.10
N ILE A 76 3.69 3.37 8.47
CA ILE A 76 3.65 1.92 8.58
C ILE A 76 4.86 1.50 9.45
N PRO A 77 4.63 1.00 10.67
CA PRO A 77 5.71 0.66 11.60
C PRO A 77 6.68 -0.39 11.04
N ALA A 78 7.93 -0.38 11.54
CA ALA A 78 8.91 -1.40 11.24
C ALA A 78 8.37 -2.82 11.51
N GLY A 79 8.78 -3.78 10.68
CA GLY A 79 8.29 -5.16 10.75
C GLY A 79 6.91 -5.37 10.13
N GLN A 80 6.29 -4.34 9.54
CA GLN A 80 5.06 -4.50 8.75
C GLN A 80 5.35 -4.43 7.25
N GLY A 81 4.68 -5.29 6.49
CA GLY A 81 4.73 -5.28 5.04
C GLY A 81 3.65 -4.41 4.40
N LEU A 82 3.76 -4.29 3.08
CA LEU A 82 2.74 -3.74 2.20
C LEU A 82 2.42 -4.73 1.09
N TRP A 83 1.13 -4.91 0.85
CA TRP A 83 0.63 -5.80 -0.19
C TRP A 83 -0.50 -5.14 -0.96
N TYR A 84 -0.53 -5.38 -2.27
CA TYR A 84 -1.64 -4.96 -3.10
C TYR A 84 -2.45 -6.17 -3.56
N GLY A 85 -3.74 -6.16 -3.20
CA GLY A 85 -4.74 -7.07 -3.74
C GLY A 85 -5.67 -6.29 -4.68
N PRO A 86 -5.43 -6.29 -6.00
CA PRO A 86 -6.32 -5.64 -6.97
C PRO A 86 -7.73 -6.23 -6.94
N GLY A 87 -8.72 -5.47 -7.40
CA GLY A 87 -10.09 -5.98 -7.52
C GLY A 87 -10.32 -6.79 -8.79
N ASN A 88 -9.53 -6.53 -9.83
CA ASN A 88 -9.53 -7.16 -11.15
C ASN A 88 -8.27 -6.70 -11.94
N SER A 89 -8.11 -7.19 -13.17
CA SER A 89 -7.04 -6.79 -14.09
C SER A 89 -6.99 -5.29 -14.44
N ASP A 90 -8.13 -4.58 -14.37
CA ASP A 90 -8.22 -3.15 -14.72
C ASP A 90 -7.92 -2.22 -13.54
N SER A 91 -7.69 -2.79 -12.35
CA SER A 91 -7.37 -2.00 -11.16
C SER A 91 -5.98 -1.35 -11.28
N SER A 92 -5.73 -0.27 -10.56
CA SER A 92 -4.40 0.36 -10.50
C SER A 92 -4.11 0.97 -9.14
N LEU A 93 -2.82 0.94 -8.77
CA LEU A 93 -2.32 1.52 -7.54
C LEU A 93 -1.06 2.34 -7.84
N TYR A 94 -1.07 3.60 -7.38
CA TYR A 94 0.06 4.52 -7.46
C TYR A 94 0.38 5.04 -6.06
N VAL A 95 1.57 4.75 -5.56
CA VAL A 95 2.01 5.11 -4.21
C VAL A 95 3.35 5.80 -4.27
N THR A 96 3.52 6.88 -3.50
CA THR A 96 4.86 7.40 -3.16
C THR A 96 5.09 7.28 -1.66
N TYR A 97 6.31 6.92 -1.28
CA TYR A 97 6.67 6.66 0.11
C TYR A 97 8.13 7.00 0.41
N ASP A 98 8.41 7.20 1.68
CA ASP A 98 9.77 7.32 2.23
C ASP A 98 10.06 6.18 3.19
N VAL A 99 11.33 5.81 3.31
CA VAL A 99 11.82 4.93 4.37
C VAL A 99 12.39 5.81 5.47
N LEU A 100 12.06 5.52 6.73
CA LEU A 100 12.61 6.27 7.86
C LEU A 100 14.11 5.97 8.04
N PRO A 101 14.91 6.94 8.51
CA PRO A 101 16.33 6.73 8.78
C PRO A 101 16.64 5.62 9.78
#